data_AF-Q5C7H9-F1
#
_entry.id   AF-Q5C7H9-F1
#
_cell.length_a   1.000
_cell.length_b   1.000
_cell.length_c   1.000
_cell.angle_alpha   90.00
_cell.angle_beta   90.00
_cell.angle_gamma   90.00
#
_symmetry.space_group_name_H-M   'P 1'
#
loop_
_entity.id
_entity.type
_entity.pdbx_description
1 polymer ?
#
loop_
_entity_poly.entity_id
_entity_poly.type
_entity_poly.pdbx_seq_one_letter_code
_entity_poly.pdbx_strand_id
1 'polypeptide(L)'
;DSIDGRQALLNDLLELKAFLLRFQEDLHERLDNESRTGRNTLGRSGSSGSDTIHSMIMQNAPNDLQSYTTDDITKMIELVNEALDKMTTSSLSQLMMIRTKIGYLDRLTDRLMDYRRQVELARTRVNQTQHLIDKAIKEQEEKTVQLTQHRDSCRKLVNFLESELSTICNRQVQITGQFCDL
;
A
#
# COMPACT_ATOMS: atom_id res chain seq x y z
N ASP A 1 22.98 -5.29 -16.75
CA ASP A 1 21.66 -5.38 -16.11
C ASP A 1 20.86 -6.54 -16.71
N SER A 2 21.38 -7.77 -16.54
CA SER A 2 20.79 -9.00 -17.09
C SER A 2 20.10 -9.79 -15.98
N ILE A 3 19.03 -10.50 -16.31
CA ILE A 3 18.29 -11.37 -15.37
C ILE A 3 19.23 -12.40 -14.73
N ASP A 4 20.12 -13.00 -15.53
CA ASP A 4 21.11 -13.98 -15.05
C ASP A 4 22.13 -13.35 -14.10
N GLY A 5 22.56 -12.11 -14.39
CA GLY A 5 23.48 -11.37 -13.53
C GLY A 5 22.86 -10.97 -12.19
N ARG A 6 21.55 -10.67 -12.17
CA ARG A 6 20.82 -10.36 -10.92
C ARG A 6 20.60 -11.62 -10.08
N GLN A 7 20.35 -12.76 -10.72
CA GLN A 7 20.19 -14.04 -10.01
C GLN A 7 21.52 -14.54 -9.42
N ALA A 8 22.62 -14.40 -10.16
CA ALA A 8 23.97 -14.69 -9.64
C ALA A 8 24.28 -13.83 -8.41
N LEU A 9 24.08 -12.51 -8.52
CA LEU A 9 24.31 -11.58 -7.41
C LEU A 9 23.45 -11.89 -6.17
N LEU A 10 22.21 -12.35 -6.36
CA LEU A 10 21.33 -12.74 -5.25
C LEU A 10 21.83 -14.01 -4.56
N ASN A 11 22.30 -15.00 -5.33
CA ASN A 11 22.92 -16.19 -4.78
C ASN A 11 24.21 -15.83 -4.02
N ASP A 12 25.04 -14.96 -4.60
CA ASP A 12 26.28 -14.50 -3.97
C ASP A 12 26.02 -13.76 -2.64
N LEU A 13 24.98 -12.93 -2.57
CA LEU A 13 24.58 -12.25 -1.34
C LEU A 13 24.02 -13.20 -0.28
N LEU A 14 23.31 -14.26 -0.69
CA LEU A 14 22.84 -15.31 0.22
C LEU A 14 23.99 -16.15 0.77
N GLU A 15 24.95 -16.51 -0.09
CA GLU A 15 26.16 -17.22 0.31
C GLU A 15 27.05 -16.37 1.22
N LEU A 16 27.21 -15.08 0.92
CA LEU A 16 27.92 -14.13 1.77
C LEU A 16 27.26 -13.99 3.14
N LYS A 17 25.93 -13.90 3.20
CA LYS A 17 25.20 -13.89 4.48
C LYS A 17 25.45 -15.15 5.29
N ALA A 18 25.39 -16.33 4.66
CA ALA A 18 25.64 -17.60 5.32
C ALA A 18 27.09 -17.70 5.84
N PHE A 19 28.05 -17.18 5.08
CA PHE A 19 29.45 -17.09 5.49
C PHE A 19 29.61 -16.17 6.71
N LEU A 20 29.05 -14.96 6.67
CA LEU A 20 29.17 -13.99 7.77
C LEU A 20 28.55 -14.51 9.07
N LEU A 21 27.43 -15.23 9.00
CA LEU A 21 26.80 -15.86 10.17
C LEU A 21 27.71 -16.94 10.78
N ARG A 22 28.28 -17.81 9.96
CA ARG A 22 29.23 -18.84 10.43
C ARG A 22 30.50 -18.21 11.01
N PHE A 23 30.99 -17.13 10.40
CA PHE A 23 32.15 -16.40 10.90
C PHE A 23 31.86 -15.68 12.22
N GLN A 24 30.64 -15.16 12.38
CA GLN A 24 30.18 -14.58 13.64
C GLN A 24 30.09 -15.64 14.76
N GLU A 25 29.58 -16.83 14.45
CA GLU A 25 29.54 -17.97 15.39
C GLU A 25 30.95 -18.38 15.83
N ASP A 26 31.89 -18.48 14.89
CA ASP A 26 33.30 -18.79 15.15
C ASP A 26 33.96 -17.73 16.06
N LEU A 27 33.69 -16.44 15.83
CA LEU A 27 34.19 -15.38 16.72
C LEU A 27 33.59 -15.45 18.14
N HIS A 28 32.31 -15.79 18.27
CA HIS A 28 31.69 -15.96 19.59
C HIS A 28 32.28 -17.16 20.33
N GLU A 29 32.52 -18.27 19.64
CA GLU A 29 33.15 -19.46 20.22
C GLU A 29 34.58 -19.16 20.70
N ARG A 30 35.32 -18.28 20.01
CA ARG A 30 36.64 -17.77 20.44
C ARG A 30 36.56 -16.95 21.73
N LEU A 31 35.61 -16.01 21.82
CA LEU A 31 35.38 -15.17 23.02
C LEU A 31 34.98 -16.00 24.24
N ASP A 32 34.14 -17.01 24.05
CA ASP A 32 33.70 -17.92 25.13
C ASP A 32 34.84 -18.85 25.59
N ASN A 33 35.71 -19.30 24.69
CA ASN A 33 36.86 -20.14 25.04
C ASN A 33 37.95 -19.37 25.81
N GLU A 34 38.24 -18.12 25.45
CA GLU A 34 39.14 -17.22 26.22
C GLU A 34 38.57 -16.92 27.62
N SER A 35 37.26 -16.69 27.72
CA SER A 35 36.57 -16.46 29.01
C SER A 35 36.63 -17.65 29.95
N ARG A 36 36.70 -18.88 29.41
CA ARG A 36 36.80 -20.14 30.18
C ARG A 36 38.23 -20.50 30.57
N THR A 37 39.23 -20.07 29.79
CA THR A 37 40.65 -20.33 30.11
C THR A 37 41.21 -19.38 31.17
N GLY A 38 40.56 -18.24 31.43
CA GLY A 38 40.94 -17.31 32.51
C GLY A 38 40.58 -17.77 33.93
N ARG A 39 39.83 -18.87 34.10
CA ARG A 39 39.34 -19.33 35.41
C ARG A 39 39.32 -20.84 35.49
N ASN A 40 40.49 -21.47 35.59
CA ASN A 40 40.79 -22.54 36.56
C ASN A 40 42.18 -23.16 36.31
N THR A 41 42.91 -23.26 37.42
CA THR A 41 44.18 -23.96 37.62
C THR A 41 44.11 -25.46 37.31
N LEU A 42 45.22 -25.98 36.78
CA LEU A 42 45.78 -27.32 37.03
C LEU A 42 44.88 -28.55 36.76
N GLY A 43 45.08 -29.20 35.60
CA GLY A 43 44.50 -30.52 35.34
C GLY A 43 44.74 -31.01 33.92
N ARG A 44 45.79 -31.80 33.74
CA ARG A 44 46.16 -32.49 32.49
C ARG A 44 45.11 -33.56 32.13
N SER A 45 44.41 -33.41 30.99
CA SER A 45 44.01 -34.55 30.14
C SER A 45 43.48 -34.12 28.77
N GLY A 46 44.24 -34.44 27.71
CA GLY A 46 43.79 -34.85 26.38
C GLY A 46 42.72 -34.04 25.64
N SER A 47 43.12 -32.98 24.93
CA SER A 47 42.49 -32.54 23.66
C SER A 47 43.38 -31.57 22.86
N SER A 48 44.70 -31.74 22.91
CA SER A 48 45.67 -30.82 22.29
C SER A 48 46.02 -31.27 20.86
N GLY A 49 45.04 -31.23 19.97
CA GLY A 49 45.24 -31.48 18.54
C GLY A 49 44.47 -30.50 17.65
N SER A 50 43.27 -30.11 18.08
CA SER A 50 42.43 -29.13 17.38
C SER A 50 42.96 -27.70 17.54
N ASP A 51 43.35 -27.33 18.76
CA ASP A 51 43.86 -25.98 19.06
C ASP A 51 45.16 -25.65 18.31
N THR A 52 46.01 -26.65 18.05
CA THR A 52 47.30 -26.46 17.38
C THR A 52 47.13 -26.23 15.88
N ILE A 53 46.25 -27.00 15.22
CA ILE A 53 45.96 -26.83 13.79
C ILE A 53 45.23 -25.50 13.57
N HIS A 54 44.28 -25.16 14.45
CA HIS A 54 43.51 -23.93 14.35
C HIS A 54 44.36 -22.67 14.64
N SER A 55 45.26 -22.73 15.63
CA SER A 55 46.27 -21.70 15.92
C SER A 55 47.22 -21.48 14.73
N MET A 56 47.68 -22.56 14.08
CA MET A 56 48.52 -22.48 12.89
C MET A 56 47.75 -21.90 11.68
N ILE A 57 46.47 -22.23 11.50
CA ILE A 57 45.64 -21.68 10.42
C ILE A 57 45.41 -20.16 10.63
N MET A 58 45.16 -19.71 11.86
CA MET A 58 44.94 -18.30 12.18
C MET A 58 46.21 -17.44 12.11
N GLN A 59 47.39 -18.00 12.46
CA GLN A 59 48.68 -17.32 12.25
C GLN A 59 49.02 -17.13 10.77
N ASN A 60 48.44 -17.95 9.89
CA ASN A 60 48.59 -17.85 8.44
C ASN A 60 47.41 -17.13 7.76
N ALA A 61 46.42 -16.67 8.53
CA ALA A 61 45.33 -15.87 7.98
C ALA A 61 45.81 -14.44 7.69
N PRO A 62 45.36 -13.80 6.59
CA PRO A 62 45.65 -12.40 6.30
C PRO A 62 45.38 -11.51 7.51
N ASN A 63 46.29 -10.57 7.82
CA ASN A 63 46.16 -9.63 8.95
C ASN A 63 44.82 -8.87 8.93
N ASP A 64 44.25 -8.67 7.75
CA ASP A 64 42.95 -8.01 7.57
C ASP A 64 41.81 -8.76 8.28
N LEU A 65 41.83 -10.10 8.30
CA LEU A 65 40.83 -10.94 8.96
C LEU A 65 40.92 -10.93 10.50
N GLN A 66 42.07 -10.55 11.04
CA GLN A 66 42.30 -10.47 12.49
C GLN A 66 41.77 -9.15 13.10
N SER A 67 41.44 -8.16 12.26
CA SER A 67 41.01 -6.83 12.69
C SER A 67 39.49 -6.66 12.83
N TYR A 68 38.71 -7.60 12.30
CA TYR A 68 37.25 -7.51 12.31
C TYR A 68 36.68 -7.94 13.66
N THR A 69 35.90 -7.05 14.26
CA THR A 69 35.16 -7.34 15.49
C THR A 69 33.80 -7.96 15.19
N THR A 70 33.19 -8.59 16.21
CA THR A 70 31.80 -9.07 16.14
C THR A 70 30.82 -7.98 15.73
N ASP A 71 31.07 -6.73 16.15
CA ASP A 71 30.26 -5.57 15.78
C ASP A 71 30.40 -5.23 14.29
N ASP A 72 31.60 -5.37 13.73
CA ASP A 72 31.84 -5.12 12.30
C ASP A 72 31.13 -6.16 11.42
N ILE A 73 31.15 -7.43 11.83
CA ILE A 73 30.44 -8.52 11.13
C ILE A 73 28.92 -8.32 11.24
N THR A 74 28.43 -7.89 12.39
CA THR A 74 27.00 -7.59 12.58
C THR A 74 26.55 -6.49 11.63
N LYS A 75 27.33 -5.40 11.50
CA LYS A 75 27.07 -4.33 10.52
C LYS A 75 27.12 -4.85 9.08
N MET A 76 28.05 -5.74 8.75
CA MET A 76 28.11 -6.35 7.41
C MET A 76 26.88 -7.21 7.12
N ILE A 77 26.38 -7.98 8.11
CA ILE A 77 25.14 -8.76 7.99
C ILE A 77 23.93 -7.82 7.76
N GLU A 78 23.85 -6.70 8.48
CA GLU A 78 22.82 -5.69 8.29
C GLU A 78 22.85 -5.09 6.88
N LEU A 79 24.03 -4.73 6.38
CA LEU A 79 24.20 -4.19 5.02
C LEU A 79 23.83 -5.21 3.94
N VAL A 80 24.16 -6.49 4.14
CA VAL A 80 23.76 -7.58 3.23
C VAL A 80 22.25 -7.80 3.27
N ASN A 81 21.63 -7.73 4.45
CA ASN A 81 20.17 -7.80 4.57
C ASN A 81 19.48 -6.62 3.89
N GLU A 82 19.99 -5.40 4.05
CA GLU A 82 19.47 -4.22 3.39
C GLU A 82 19.62 -4.31 1.86
N ALA A 83 20.74 -4.84 1.37
CA ALA A 83 20.96 -5.09 -0.06
C ALA A 83 20.00 -6.17 -0.60
N LEU A 84 19.79 -7.24 0.16
CA LEU A 84 18.81 -8.29 -0.18
C LEU A 84 17.39 -7.72 -0.21
N ASP A 85 16.99 -6.92 0.77
CA ASP A 85 15.66 -6.30 0.82
C ASP A 85 15.45 -5.32 -0.34
N LYS A 86 16.47 -4.53 -0.68
CA LYS A 86 16.46 -3.64 -1.86
C LYS A 86 16.39 -4.41 -3.18
N MET A 87 17.00 -5.60 -3.26
CA MET A 87 16.95 -6.47 -4.44
C MET A 87 15.68 -7.32 -4.54
N THR A 88 15.05 -7.62 -3.40
CA THR A 88 13.82 -8.40 -3.30
C THR A 88 12.60 -7.48 -3.36
N THR A 89 12.46 -6.77 -4.49
CA THR A 89 11.29 -5.94 -4.73
C THR A 89 9.99 -6.76 -4.71
N SER A 90 8.86 -6.12 -4.40
CA SER A 90 7.51 -6.71 -4.41
C SER A 90 7.24 -7.60 -5.64
N SER A 91 7.78 -7.21 -6.80
CA SER A 91 7.71 -7.98 -8.05
C SER A 91 8.45 -9.32 -7.99
N LEU A 92 9.64 -9.40 -7.37
CA LEU A 92 10.37 -10.66 -7.19
C LEU A 92 9.64 -11.58 -6.19
N SER A 93 9.08 -11.02 -5.12
CA SER A 93 8.23 -11.77 -4.18
C SER A 93 6.97 -12.32 -4.86
N GLN A 94 6.32 -11.51 -5.71
CA GLN A 94 5.19 -11.95 -6.52
C GLN A 94 5.59 -13.02 -7.54
N LEU A 95 6.72 -12.87 -8.23
CA LEU A 95 7.28 -13.87 -9.15
C LEU A 95 7.63 -15.18 -8.42
N MET A 96 8.20 -15.08 -7.22
CA MET A 96 8.45 -16.21 -6.33
C MET A 96 7.12 -16.89 -5.94
N MET A 97 6.08 -16.15 -5.58
CA MET A 97 4.76 -16.73 -5.29
C MET A 97 4.14 -17.42 -6.51
N ILE A 98 4.25 -16.82 -7.70
CA ILE A 98 3.81 -17.40 -8.97
C ILE A 98 4.57 -18.72 -9.24
N ARG A 99 5.88 -18.76 -8.98
CA ARG A 99 6.73 -19.93 -9.21
C ARG A 99 6.54 -21.04 -8.17
N THR A 100 6.32 -20.67 -6.90
CA THR A 100 6.36 -21.61 -5.76
C THR A 100 4.99 -22.16 -5.36
N LYS A 101 3.90 -21.42 -5.59
CA LYS A 101 2.56 -21.81 -5.17
C LYS A 101 1.71 -22.19 -6.38
N ILE A 102 1.49 -23.50 -6.54
CA ILE A 102 0.55 -24.06 -7.53
C ILE A 102 -0.85 -23.45 -7.27
N GLY A 103 -1.45 -22.85 -8.31
CA GLY A 103 -2.77 -22.21 -8.25
C GLY A 103 -2.79 -20.76 -7.73
N TYR A 104 -1.64 -20.14 -7.43
CA TYR A 104 -1.60 -18.70 -7.08
C TYR A 104 -2.10 -17.82 -8.24
N LEU A 105 -1.68 -18.13 -9.47
CA LEU A 105 -2.14 -17.44 -10.67
C LEU A 105 -3.65 -17.60 -10.89
N ASP A 106 -4.19 -18.80 -10.65
CA ASP A 106 -5.63 -19.06 -10.80
C ASP A 106 -6.43 -18.22 -9.81
N ARG A 107 -6.05 -18.21 -8.53
CA ARG A 107 -6.70 -17.38 -7.50
C ARG A 107 -6.59 -15.88 -7.78
N LEU A 108 -5.43 -15.44 -8.30
CA LEU A 108 -5.25 -14.06 -8.71
C LEU A 108 -6.16 -13.70 -9.88
N THR A 109 -6.28 -14.61 -10.84
CA THR A 109 -7.17 -14.47 -12.01
C THR A 109 -8.63 -14.41 -11.57
N ASP A 110 -9.07 -15.32 -10.70
CA ASP A 110 -10.42 -15.30 -10.12
C ASP A 110 -10.72 -13.99 -9.41
N ARG A 111 -9.77 -13.51 -8.60
CA ARG A 111 -9.92 -12.23 -7.88
C ARG A 111 -10.01 -11.03 -8.83
N LEU A 112 -9.22 -11.02 -9.91
CA LEU A 112 -9.30 -9.98 -10.94
C LEU A 112 -10.61 -10.04 -11.71
N MET A 113 -11.12 -11.25 -11.98
CA MET A 113 -12.42 -11.46 -12.62
C MET A 113 -13.57 -10.98 -11.73
N ASP A 114 -13.50 -11.21 -10.42
CA ASP A 114 -14.46 -10.71 -9.44
C ASP A 114 -14.43 -9.19 -9.36
N TYR A 115 -13.25 -8.56 -9.29
CA TYR A 115 -13.14 -7.10 -9.32
C TYR A 115 -13.71 -6.52 -10.60
N ARG A 116 -13.43 -7.13 -11.76
CA ARG A 116 -14.02 -6.71 -13.04
C ARG A 116 -15.55 -6.79 -13.00
N ARG A 117 -16.11 -7.87 -12.46
CA ARG A 117 -17.57 -8.02 -12.31
C ARG A 117 -18.15 -6.94 -11.38
N GLN A 118 -17.50 -6.64 -10.27
CA GLN A 118 -17.94 -5.60 -9.35
C GLN A 118 -17.93 -4.21 -9.99
N VAL A 119 -16.92 -3.90 -10.81
CA VAL A 119 -16.84 -2.64 -11.57
C VAL A 119 -18.01 -2.53 -12.55
N GLU A 120 -18.32 -3.59 -13.30
CA GLU A 120 -19.47 -3.57 -14.23
C GLU A 120 -20.82 -3.41 -13.50
N LEU A 121 -20.99 -4.06 -12.34
CA LEU A 121 -22.18 -3.87 -11.50
C LEU A 121 -22.28 -2.45 -10.92
N ALA A 122 -21.15 -1.82 -10.58
CA ALA A 122 -21.14 -0.43 -10.16
C ALA A 122 -21.51 0.49 -11.32
N ARG A 123 -20.93 0.26 -12.51
CA ARG A 123 -21.18 1.06 -13.72
C ARG A 123 -22.65 1.01 -14.14
N THR A 124 -23.25 -0.18 -14.14
CA THR A 124 -24.68 -0.35 -14.46
C THR A 124 -25.58 0.38 -13.46
N ARG A 125 -25.28 0.31 -12.16
CA ARG A 125 -26.01 1.08 -11.13
C ARG A 125 -25.88 2.59 -11.34
N VAL A 126 -24.67 3.09 -11.62
CA VAL A 126 -24.44 4.52 -11.91
C VAL A 126 -25.27 4.96 -13.11
N ASN A 127 -25.28 4.18 -14.20
CA ASN A 127 -26.08 4.50 -15.38
C ASN A 127 -27.59 4.52 -15.07
N GLN A 128 -28.08 3.56 -14.29
CA GLN A 128 -29.48 3.52 -13.86
C GLN A 128 -29.84 4.75 -13.00
N THR A 129 -28.99 5.11 -12.04
CA THR A 129 -29.23 6.30 -11.21
C THR A 129 -29.16 7.58 -12.03
N GLN A 130 -28.27 7.66 -13.02
CA GLN A 130 -28.19 8.81 -13.91
C GLN A 130 -29.48 8.97 -14.72
N HIS A 131 -30.03 7.89 -15.25
CA HIS A 131 -31.32 7.93 -15.94
C HIS A 131 -32.47 8.43 -15.05
N LEU A 132 -32.48 8.03 -13.77
CA LEU A 132 -33.48 8.51 -12.81
C LEU A 132 -33.29 10.01 -12.51
N ILE A 133 -32.04 10.47 -12.38
CA ILE A 133 -31.72 11.89 -12.19
C ILE A 133 -32.19 12.70 -13.41
N ASP A 134 -31.86 12.26 -14.62
CA ASP A 134 -32.26 12.95 -15.86
C ASP A 134 -33.78 13.04 -15.99
N LYS A 135 -34.50 11.98 -15.60
CA LYS A 135 -35.96 11.97 -15.55
C LYS A 135 -36.49 12.99 -14.54
N ALA A 136 -35.95 13.01 -13.32
CA ALA A 136 -36.37 13.94 -12.28
C ALA A 136 -36.08 15.41 -12.67
N ILE A 137 -34.95 15.67 -13.35
CA ILE A 137 -34.62 17.01 -13.86
C ILE A 137 -35.66 17.45 -14.89
N LYS A 138 -36.02 16.60 -15.85
CA LYS A 138 -37.06 16.92 -16.84
C LYS A 138 -38.42 17.20 -16.19
N GLU A 139 -38.83 16.37 -15.24
CA GLU A 139 -40.08 16.58 -14.49
C GLU A 139 -40.04 17.90 -13.71
N GLN A 140 -38.90 18.24 -13.10
CA GLN A 140 -38.72 19.51 -12.40
C GLN A 140 -38.82 20.71 -13.38
N GLU A 141 -38.16 20.64 -14.54
CA GLU A 141 -38.24 21.66 -15.57
C GLU A 141 -39.69 21.86 -16.04
N GLU A 142 -40.42 20.79 -16.35
CA GLU A 142 -41.83 20.86 -16.74
C GLU A 142 -42.70 21.52 -15.65
N LYS A 143 -42.48 21.16 -14.38
CA LYS A 143 -43.23 21.72 -13.25
C LYS A 143 -42.91 23.19 -13.02
N THR A 144 -41.65 23.61 -13.15
CA THR A 144 -41.28 25.02 -13.03
C THR A 144 -41.90 25.87 -14.15
N VAL A 145 -41.99 25.34 -15.37
CA VAL A 145 -42.70 26.00 -16.49
C VAL A 145 -44.20 26.10 -16.18
N GLN A 146 -44.84 25.05 -15.69
CA GLN A 146 -46.26 25.12 -15.29
C GLN A 146 -46.49 26.16 -14.18
N LEU A 147 -45.61 26.20 -13.18
CA LEU A 147 -45.71 27.13 -12.07
C LEU A 147 -45.56 28.59 -12.51
N THR A 148 -44.62 28.88 -13.42
CA THR A 148 -44.48 30.23 -14.00
C THR A 148 -45.70 30.64 -14.81
N GLN A 149 -46.29 29.74 -15.61
CA GLN A 149 -47.54 30.01 -16.34
C GLN A 149 -48.72 30.30 -15.41
N HIS A 150 -48.87 29.53 -14.33
CA HIS A 150 -49.90 29.78 -13.33
C HIS A 150 -49.66 31.11 -12.61
N ARG A 151 -48.42 31.43 -12.24
CA ARG A 151 -48.05 32.71 -11.62
C ARG A 151 -48.41 33.90 -12.52
N ASP A 152 -48.12 33.81 -13.81
CA ASP A 152 -48.44 34.88 -14.76
C ASP A 152 -49.95 35.01 -14.97
N SER A 153 -50.69 33.91 -14.97
CA SER A 153 -52.16 33.92 -15.04
C SER A 153 -52.78 34.57 -13.80
N CYS A 154 -52.30 34.23 -12.61
CA CYS A 154 -52.71 34.88 -11.35
C CYS A 154 -52.39 36.39 -11.38
N ARG A 155 -51.20 36.79 -11.85
CA ARG A 155 -50.84 38.20 -11.97
C ARG A 155 -51.78 38.95 -12.90
N LYS A 156 -52.14 38.37 -14.05
CA LYS A 156 -53.12 38.96 -14.98
C LYS A 156 -54.48 39.14 -14.33
N LEU A 157 -54.95 38.13 -13.59
CA LEU A 157 -56.23 38.18 -12.88
C LEU A 157 -56.24 39.26 -11.78
N VAL A 158 -55.17 39.35 -10.98
CA VAL A 158 -55.03 40.40 -9.97
C VAL A 158 -55.08 41.78 -10.61
N ASN A 159 -54.28 42.01 -11.67
CA ASN A 159 -54.28 43.29 -12.38
C ASN A 159 -55.67 43.64 -12.95
N PHE A 160 -56.40 42.64 -13.47
CA PHE A 160 -57.76 42.82 -13.96
C PHE A 160 -58.71 43.24 -12.82
N LEU A 161 -58.70 42.51 -11.70
CA LEU A 161 -59.53 42.83 -10.53
C LEU A 161 -59.20 44.19 -9.93
N GLU A 162 -57.92 44.56 -9.83
CA GLU A 162 -57.50 45.88 -9.37
C GLU A 162 -58.02 46.99 -10.28
N SER A 163 -58.04 46.78 -11.60
CA SER A 163 -58.57 47.74 -12.56
C SER A 163 -60.09 47.91 -12.47
N GLU A 164 -60.84 46.81 -12.32
CA GLU A 164 -62.29 46.84 -12.15
C GLU A 164 -62.70 47.43 -10.79
N LEU A 165 -62.01 47.05 -9.72
CA LEU A 165 -62.29 47.62 -8.39
C LEU A 165 -61.94 49.10 -8.33
N SER A 166 -60.85 49.53 -8.97
CA SER A 166 -60.47 50.94 -9.02
C SER A 166 -61.48 51.79 -9.78
N THR A 167 -62.10 51.25 -10.84
CA THR A 167 -63.18 51.92 -11.58
C THR A 167 -64.46 51.99 -10.76
N ILE A 168 -64.85 50.92 -10.07
CA ILE A 168 -66.04 50.90 -9.21
C ILE A 168 -65.89 51.85 -8.01
N CYS A 169 -64.71 51.87 -7.38
CA CYS A 169 -64.47 52.63 -6.15
C CYS A 169 -64.00 54.08 -6.38
N ASN A 170 -63.75 54.50 -7.63
CA ASN A 170 -63.17 55.81 -7.98
C ASN A 170 -61.91 56.18 -7.16
N ARG A 171 -61.13 55.17 -6.79
CA ARG A 171 -59.84 55.31 -6.07
C ARG A 171 -58.95 54.14 -6.45
N GLN A 172 -57.64 54.32 -6.32
CA GLN A 172 -56.69 53.24 -6.57
C GLN A 172 -56.87 52.13 -5.51
N VAL A 173 -57.11 50.90 -5.99
CA VAL A 173 -57.21 49.69 -5.16
C VAL A 173 -56.03 48.78 -5.46
N GLN A 174 -55.30 48.35 -4.43
CA GLN A 174 -54.27 47.31 -4.51
C GLN A 174 -54.71 46.09 -3.71
N ILE A 175 -54.65 44.91 -4.34
CA ILE A 175 -54.96 43.64 -3.68
C ILE A 175 -53.66 43.15 -3.03
N THR A 176 -53.58 43.26 -1.71
CA THR A 176 -52.42 42.79 -0.94
C THR A 176 -52.60 41.33 -0.52
N GLY A 177 -51.63 40.50 -0.90
CA GLY A 177 -51.54 39.08 -0.50
C GLY A 177 -50.35 38.42 -1.18
N GLN A 178 -49.51 37.70 -0.42
CA GLN A 178 -48.38 36.95 -0.97
C GLN A 178 -48.91 35.77 -1.78
N PHE A 179 -48.86 35.88 -3.11
CA PHE A 179 -49.01 34.72 -3.99
C PHE A 179 -47.68 33.97 -4.04
N CYS A 180 -47.43 33.18 -2.98
CA CYS A 180 -46.34 32.22 -2.82
C CYS A 180 -44.98 32.67 -3.39
N ASP A 181 -44.21 33.41 -2.59
CA ASP A 181 -42.76 33.49 -2.75
C ASP A 181 -42.14 32.21 -2.14
N LEU A 182 -41.96 31.17 -2.95
CA LEU A 182 -41.19 29.95 -2.64
C LEU A 182 -40.23 29.67 -3.80
#